data_AF-J2XLY3-F1
#
_entry.id   AF-J2XLY3-F1
#
_cell.length_a   1.000
_cell.length_b   1.000
_cell.length_c   1.000
_cell.angle_alpha   90.00
_cell.angle_beta   90.00
_cell.angle_gamma   90.00
#
_symmetry.space_group_name_H-M   'P 1'
#
loop_
_entity.id
_entity.type
_entity.pdbx_description
1 polymer ?
#
loop_
_entity_poly.entity_id
_entity_poly.type
_entity_poly.pdbx_seq_one_letter_code
_entity_poly.pdbx_strand_id
1 'polypeptide(L)'
;MKSHDQALFYVATLTSGYGPERILLPGRSREVIETYSAPPNCRIELHKAVWRPLEDLRDEDDGLTFYFEYEGVSYWFGQSALGYDYLLERYRAVVNEYYRTIHPDMD
;
A
#
# COMPACT_ATOMS: atom_id res chain seq x y z
N MET A 1 -3.38 15.03 4.77
CA MET A 1 -2.49 15.15 5.96
C MET A 1 -1.18 14.43 5.62
N LYS A 2 -0.01 15.07 5.77
CA LYS A 2 1.27 14.40 5.48
C LYS A 2 1.83 13.82 6.78
N SER A 3 1.97 12.50 6.86
CA SER A 3 2.71 11.85 7.96
C SER A 3 4.16 11.67 7.56
N HIS A 4 5.07 11.89 8.52
CA HIS A 4 6.47 11.50 8.36
C HIS A 4 6.67 9.99 8.57
N ASP A 5 5.63 9.26 9.00
CA ASP A 5 5.67 7.81 9.06
C ASP A 5 5.81 7.23 7.65
N GLN A 6 6.69 6.26 7.54
CA GLN A 6 6.94 5.53 6.32
C GLN A 6 6.46 4.09 6.45
N ALA A 7 5.96 3.54 5.35
CA ALA A 7 5.66 2.13 5.20
C ALA A 7 6.74 1.46 4.36
N LEU A 8 7.01 0.19 4.68
CA LEU A 8 7.91 -0.67 3.94
C LEU A 8 7.18 -1.26 2.75
N PHE A 9 7.80 -1.11 1.58
CA PHE A 9 7.38 -1.74 0.34
C PHE A 9 8.51 -2.57 -0.23
N TYR A 10 8.15 -3.61 -0.96
CA TYR A 10 9.04 -4.32 -1.84
C TYR A 10 8.73 -3.94 -3.28
N VAL A 11 9.75 -3.41 -3.96
CA VAL A 11 9.73 -3.23 -5.42
C VAL A 11 9.83 -4.61 -6.03
N ALA A 12 8.87 -4.95 -6.88
CA ALA A 12 8.80 -6.25 -7.53
C ALA A 12 8.46 -6.11 -9.02
N THR A 13 8.73 -7.17 -9.77
CA THR A 13 8.19 -7.33 -11.13
C THR A 13 7.15 -8.43 -11.11
N LEU A 14 5.95 -8.12 -11.59
CA LEU A 14 4.92 -9.09 -11.94
C LEU A 14 5.06 -9.42 -13.42
N THR A 15 5.43 -10.66 -13.74
CA THR A 15 5.41 -11.16 -15.12
C THR A 15 4.10 -11.89 -15.35
N SER A 16 3.29 -11.41 -16.29
CA SER A 16 2.02 -12.01 -16.72
C SER A 16 2.01 -12.32 -18.23
N GLY A 17 0.88 -12.80 -18.75
CA GLY A 17 0.69 -12.97 -20.21
C GLY A 17 0.75 -11.68 -21.02
N TYR A 18 0.64 -10.51 -20.37
CA TYR A 18 0.76 -9.19 -20.99
C TYR A 18 2.19 -8.62 -20.94
N GLY A 19 3.12 -9.34 -20.29
CA GLY A 19 4.50 -8.91 -20.10
C GLY A 19 4.83 -8.57 -18.65
N PRO A 20 6.07 -8.10 -18.41
CA PRO A 20 6.54 -7.69 -17.10
C PRO A 20 6.04 -6.28 -16.73
N GLU A 21 5.52 -6.14 -15.52
CA GLU A 21 5.09 -4.88 -14.93
C GLU A 21 5.80 -4.67 -13.59
N ARG A 22 6.22 -3.43 -13.31
CA ARG A 22 6.76 -3.07 -12.00
C ARG A 22 5.63 -2.78 -11.03
N ILE A 23 5.63 -3.46 -9.90
CA ILE A 23 4.65 -3.28 -8.83
C ILE A 23 5.33 -2.91 -7.52
N LEU A 24 4.56 -2.30 -6.61
CA LEU A 24 4.92 -2.12 -5.21
C LEU A 24 4.06 -3.04 -4.35
N LEU A 25 4.70 -3.77 -3.46
CA LEU A 25 4.02 -4.65 -2.51
C LEU A 25 4.25 -4.14 -1.09
N PRO A 26 3.23 -3.58 -0.41
CA PRO A 26 3.35 -3.16 0.98
C PRO A 26 3.47 -4.39 1.89
N GLY A 27 4.43 -4.38 2.81
CA GLY A 27 4.56 -5.47 3.77
C GLY A 27 5.67 -5.27 4.78
N ARG A 28 5.44 -5.79 5.99
CA ARG A 28 6.34 -5.65 7.15
C ARG A 28 7.68 -6.37 7.01
N SER A 29 7.77 -7.38 6.14
CA SER A 29 9.01 -8.13 5.88
C SER A 29 8.94 -8.87 4.55
N ARG A 30 10.10 -9.33 4.07
CA ARG A 30 10.21 -10.09 2.82
C ARG A 30 9.44 -11.40 2.90
N GLU A 31 9.52 -12.10 4.02
CA GLU A 31 8.88 -13.39 4.26
C GLU A 31 7.34 -13.26 4.17
N VAL A 32 6.78 -12.13 4.64
CA VAL A 32 5.35 -11.85 4.49
C VAL A 32 4.99 -11.65 3.02
N ILE A 33 5.79 -10.88 2.27
CA ILE A 33 5.56 -10.68 0.84
C ILE A 33 5.66 -11.99 0.06
N GLU A 34 6.61 -12.86 0.41
CA GLU A 34 6.78 -14.17 -0.24
C GLU A 34 5.60 -15.12 0.01
N THR A 35 4.76 -14.85 1.00
CA THR A 35 3.50 -15.59 1.21
C THR A 35 2.38 -15.16 0.25
N TYR A 36 2.54 -14.01 -0.43
CA TYR A 36 1.55 -13.53 -1.40
C TYR A 36 1.55 -14.44 -2.61
N SER A 37 0.38 -15.04 -2.88
CA SER A 37 0.21 -15.88 -4.05
C SER A 37 0.04 -15.00 -5.29
N ALA A 38 0.94 -15.17 -6.25
CA ALA A 38 0.73 -14.60 -7.57
C ALA A 38 -0.53 -15.23 -8.21
N PRO A 39 -1.28 -14.50 -9.04
CA PRO A 39 -2.36 -15.08 -9.82
C PRO A 39 -1.86 -16.25 -10.70
N PRO A 40 -2.74 -17.17 -11.14
CA PRO A 40 -2.35 -18.24 -12.04
C PRO A 40 -1.60 -17.71 -13.26
N ASN A 41 -0.52 -18.40 -13.65
CA ASN A 41 0.38 -18.02 -14.76
C ASN A 41 1.13 -16.69 -14.56
N CYS A 42 1.14 -16.13 -13.35
CA CYS A 42 1.95 -14.96 -13.02
C CYS A 42 3.15 -15.36 -12.16
N ARG A 43 4.24 -14.60 -12.30
CA ARG A 43 5.44 -14.73 -11.44
C ARG A 43 5.77 -13.38 -10.82
N ILE A 44 6.01 -13.37 -9.51
CA ILE A 44 6.49 -12.19 -8.78
C ILE A 44 7.98 -12.36 -8.52
N GLU A 45 8.77 -11.35 -8.87
CA GLU A 45 10.21 -11.28 -8.61
C GLU A 45 10.51 -10.07 -7.73
N LEU A 46 11.01 -10.29 -6.51
CA LEU A 46 11.32 -9.22 -5.55
C LEU A 46 12.72 -8.65 -5.77
N HIS A 47 12.82 -7.33 -5.86
CA HIS A 47 14.09 -6.64 -6.14
C HIS A 47 14.71 -6.01 -4.90
N LYS A 48 14.01 -5.03 -4.30
CA LYS A 48 14.53 -4.25 -3.19
C LYS A 48 13.42 -3.76 -2.27
N ALA A 49 13.78 -3.56 -1.01
CA ALA A 49 12.96 -2.87 -0.02
C ALA A 49 13.10 -1.35 -0.18
N VAL A 50 11.99 -0.62 -0.03
CA VAL A 50 11.96 0.84 0.00
C VAL A 50 10.98 1.32 1.07
N TRP A 51 11.35 2.39 1.78
CA TRP A 51 10.47 3.06 2.73
C TRP A 51 9.84 4.26 2.04
N ARG A 52 8.49 4.32 2.03
CA ARG A 52 7.76 5.43 1.40
C ARG A 52 6.82 6.10 2.40
N PRO A 53 6.83 7.44 2.47
CA PRO A 53 5.85 8.17 3.26
C PRO A 53 4.47 8.07 2.61
N LEU A 54 3.43 8.16 3.43
CA LEU A 54 2.07 8.32 2.94
C LEU A 54 1.90 9.71 2.32
N GLU A 55 1.54 9.77 1.04
CA GLU A 55 1.34 11.04 0.34
C GLU A 55 -0.07 11.57 0.55
N ASP A 56 -1.07 10.68 0.49
CA ASP A 56 -2.47 11.04 0.68
C ASP A 56 -3.28 9.86 1.22
N LEU A 57 -4.40 10.19 1.85
CA LEU A 57 -5.37 9.25 2.39
C LEU A 57 -6.76 9.75 2.04
N ARG A 58 -7.56 8.92 1.38
CA ARG A 58 -8.90 9.30 0.92
C ARG A 58 -9.91 8.23 1.29
N ASP A 59 -11.14 8.68 1.51
CA ASP A 59 -12.30 7.81 1.61
C ASP A 59 -12.94 7.72 0.22
N GLU A 60 -12.93 6.53 -0.37
CA GLU A 60 -13.53 6.23 -1.68
C GLU A 60 -14.73 5.28 -1.50
N ASP A 61 -15.45 4.97 -2.57
CA ASP A 61 -16.69 4.19 -2.50
C ASP A 61 -16.52 2.82 -1.80
N ASP A 62 -15.33 2.21 -1.91
CA ASP A 62 -14.97 0.92 -1.31
C ASP A 62 -14.17 1.08 0.01
N GLY A 63 -14.20 2.27 0.60
CA GLY A 63 -13.51 2.62 1.84
C GLY A 63 -12.18 3.33 1.64
N LEU A 64 -11.31 3.22 2.64
CA LEU A 64 -10.09 4.00 2.72
C LEU A 64 -9.06 3.56 1.67
N THR A 65 -8.52 4.51 0.91
CA THR A 65 -7.47 4.29 -0.08
C THR A 65 -6.19 5.05 0.31
N PHE A 66 -5.08 4.32 0.41
CA PHE A 66 -3.76 4.89 0.72
C PHE A 66 -2.99 5.21 -0.57
N TYR A 67 -2.46 6.42 -0.70
CA TYR A 67 -1.68 6.84 -1.87
C TYR A 67 -0.21 7.05 -1.55
N PHE A 68 0.65 6.57 -2.45
CA PHE A 68 2.10 6.66 -2.36
C PHE A 68 2.67 7.07 -3.72
N GLU A 69 3.81 7.74 -3.70
CA GLU A 69 4.59 8.03 -4.91
C GLU A 69 5.91 7.26 -4.86
N TYR A 70 6.35 6.71 -5.99
CA TYR A 70 7.67 6.07 -6.12
C TYR A 70 8.19 6.21 -7.55
N GLU A 71 9.38 6.80 -7.70
CA GLU A 71 10.03 7.06 -9.00
C GLU A 71 9.10 7.82 -9.98
N GLY A 72 8.32 8.78 -9.48
CA GLY A 72 7.40 9.57 -10.29
C GLY A 72 6.09 8.87 -10.66
N VAL A 73 5.87 7.64 -10.17
CA VAL A 73 4.64 6.87 -10.39
C VAL A 73 3.79 6.90 -9.12
N SER A 74 2.49 7.16 -9.27
CA SER A 74 1.52 7.08 -8.18
C SER A 74 1.00 5.66 -8.02
N TYR A 75 1.01 5.16 -6.79
CA TYR A 75 0.48 3.87 -6.38
C TYR A 75 -0.63 4.10 -5.36
N TRP A 76 -1.70 3.31 -5.45
CA TRP A 76 -2.81 3.37 -4.51
C TRP A 76 -3.20 1.96 -4.03
N PHE A 77 -3.61 1.87 -2.78
CA PHE A 77 -3.95 0.62 -2.12
C PHE A 77 -5.27 0.79 -1.39
N GLY A 78 -6.35 0.28 -2.00
CA GLY A 78 -7.67 0.18 -1.38
C GLY A 78 -7.83 -1.14 -0.60
N GLN A 79 -9.00 -1.34 -0.01
CA GLN A 79 -9.27 -2.43 0.94
C GLN A 79 -8.98 -3.84 0.41
N SER A 80 -9.13 -4.07 -0.90
CA SER A 80 -8.87 -5.37 -1.53
C SER A 80 -7.40 -5.62 -1.87
N ALA A 81 -6.52 -4.64 -1.69
CA ALA A 81 -5.11 -4.75 -2.04
C ALA A 81 -4.34 -5.66 -1.08
N LEU A 82 -3.38 -6.41 -1.61
CA LEU A 82 -2.44 -7.17 -0.79
C LEU A 82 -1.65 -6.22 0.11
N GLY A 83 -1.56 -6.57 1.40
CA GLY A 83 -0.86 -5.76 2.40
C GLY A 83 -1.64 -4.53 2.89
N TYR A 84 -2.92 -4.40 2.55
CA TYR A 84 -3.78 -3.34 3.05
C TYR A 84 -3.86 -3.31 4.59
N ASP A 85 -4.04 -4.47 5.24
CA ASP A 85 -4.06 -4.56 6.71
C ASP A 85 -2.77 -4.04 7.36
N TYR A 86 -1.63 -4.29 6.71
CA TYR A 86 -0.34 -3.76 7.15
C TYR A 86 -0.33 -2.22 7.08
N LEU A 87 -0.88 -1.62 6.01
CA LEU A 87 -0.98 -0.17 5.88
C LEU A 87 -1.92 0.43 6.93
N LEU A 88 -3.07 -0.20 7.17
CA LEU A 88 -4.02 0.19 8.23
C LEU A 88 -3.34 0.17 9.61
N GLU A 89 -2.63 -0.90 9.95
CA GLU A 89 -1.91 -1.00 11.22
C GLU A 89 -0.81 0.06 11.30
N ARG A 90 -0.01 0.20 10.24
CA ARG A 90 1.14 1.12 10.20
C ARG A 90 0.72 2.57 10.34
N TYR A 91 -0.41 2.95 9.75
CA TYR A 91 -0.92 4.32 9.73
C TYR A 91 -2.12 4.52 10.65
N ARG A 92 -2.37 3.64 11.63
CA ARG A 92 -3.54 3.69 12.51
C ARG A 92 -3.77 5.07 13.14
N ALA A 93 -2.72 5.76 13.57
CA ALA A 93 -2.82 7.10 14.14
C ALA A 93 -3.34 8.12 13.10
N VAL A 94 -2.79 8.09 11.89
CA VAL A 94 -3.20 8.94 10.76
C VAL A 94 -4.64 8.65 10.36
N VAL A 95 -5.04 7.38 10.29
CA VAL A 95 -6.41 6.96 9.98
C VAL A 95 -7.38 7.47 11.04
N ASN A 96 -7.06 7.32 12.32
CA ASN A 96 -7.89 7.82 13.41
C ASN A 96 -8.07 9.35 13.35
N GLU A 97 -7.00 10.09 13.07
CA GLU A 97 -7.06 11.55 12.94
C GLU A 97 -7.81 11.99 11.68
N TYR A 98 -7.66 11.27 10.57
CA TYR A 98 -8.45 11.47 9.35
C TYR A 98 -9.95 11.35 9.66
N TYR A 99 -10.39 10.25 10.30
CA TYR A 99 -11.79 10.06 10.67
C TYR A 99 -12.33 11.13 11.60
N ARG A 100 -11.54 11.60 12.59
CA ARG A 100 -11.94 12.74 13.44
C ARG A 100 -12.13 14.03 12.65
N THR A 101 -11.36 14.21 11.58
CA THR A 101 -11.43 15.43 10.75
C THR A 101 -12.67 15.42 9.85
N ILE A 102 -13.07 14.26 9.33
CA ILE A 102 -14.24 14.12 8.45
C ILE A 102 -15.55 13.81 9.20
N HIS A 103 -15.47 13.34 10.44
CA HIS A 103 -16.61 13.14 11.34
C HIS A 103 -16.40 13.88 12.67
N PRO A 104 -16.44 15.22 12.67
CA PRO A 104 -16.20 16.02 13.87
C PRO A 104 -17.29 15.88 14.95
N ASP A 105 -18.45 15.29 14.61
CA ASP A 105 -19.62 15.20 15.48
C ASP A 105 -19.76 13.86 16.25
N MET A 106 -18.71 13.03 16.30
CA MET A 106 -18.72 11.72 17.00
C MET A 106 -18.05 11.72 18.39
N ASP A 107 -17.95 12.87 19.05
CA ASP A 107 -17.59 12.99 20.48
C ASP A 107 -18.83 13.17 21.39
#